data_AF-A0A1L5KU59-F1
#
_entry.id   AF-A0A1L5KU59-F1
#
_cell.length_a   1.000
_cell.length_b   1.000
_cell.length_c   1.000
_cell.angle_alpha   90.00
_cell.angle_beta   90.00
_cell.angle_gamma   90.00
#
_symmetry.space_group_name_H-M   'P 1'
#
loop_
_entity.id
_entity.type
_entity.pdbx_description
1 polymer ?
#
loop_
_entity_poly.entity_id
_entity_poly.type
_entity_poly.pdbx_seq_one_letter_code
_entity_poly.pdbx_strand_id
1 'polypeptide(L)' 'MYLMSGKSEFIVIIYGRTMQEISNFVGAKLATTENVVSTSTFFVLKEYKVNGIVLDEEEKPNERLVVTP' A
#
# COMPACT_ATOMS: atom_id res chain seq x y z
N MET A 1 12.93 -1.22 -1.23
CA MET A 1 13.19 -0.57 0.08
C MET A 1 13.32 0.91 -0.18
N TYR A 2 12.68 1.72 0.64
CA TYR A 2 12.61 3.18 0.50
C TYR A 2 13.02 3.83 1.81
N LEU A 3 13.82 4.89 1.74
CA LEU A 3 14.11 5.77 2.86
C LEU A 3 13.06 6.89 2.88
N MET A 4 12.43 7.11 4.02
CA MET A 4 11.27 8.00 4.16
C MET A 4 11.57 9.11 5.16
N SER A 5 11.14 10.33 4.82
CA SER A 5 11.03 11.42 5.80
C SER A 5 9.73 11.23 6.59
N GLY A 6 9.81 10.77 7.84
CA GLY A 6 8.61 10.55 8.65
C GLY A 6 8.88 9.74 9.92
N LYS A 7 7.81 9.12 10.45
CA LYS A 7 7.86 8.30 11.69
C LYS A 7 8.69 7.02 11.55
N SER A 8 8.87 6.54 10.33
CA SER A 8 9.68 5.37 10.02
C SER A 8 10.75 5.77 9.02
N GLU A 9 11.99 5.35 9.27
CA GLU A 9 13.13 5.65 8.40
C GLU A 9 13.04 4.81 7.12
N PHE A 10 12.71 3.52 7.23
CA PHE A 10 12.65 2.60 6.10
C PHE A 10 11.26 2.01 5.91
N ILE A 11 10.84 1.93 4.65
CA ILE A 11 9.67 1.15 4.21
C ILE A 11 10.13 0.07 3.23
N VAL A 12 9.65 -1.15 3.46
CA VAL A 12 9.84 -2.29 2.56
C VAL A 12 8.48 -2.84 2.16
N ILE A 13 8.38 -3.30 0.91
CA ILE A 13 7.19 -3.97 0.40
C ILE A 13 7.49 -5.47 0.44
N ILE A 14 6.60 -6.22 1.09
CA ILE A 14 6.71 -7.67 1.28
C ILE A 14 5.45 -8.30 0.71
N TYR A 15 5.60 -9.36 -0.07
CA TYR A 15 4.49 -10.15 -0.59
C TYR A 15 4.48 -11.49 0.12
N GLY A 16 3.30 -11.89 0.61
CA GLY A 16 3.07 -13.18 1.25
C GLY A 16 1.65 -13.66 0.99
N ARG A 17 1.40 -14.96 1.14
CA ARG A 17 0.09 -15.56 0.84
C ARG A 17 -0.89 -15.35 1.99
N THR A 18 -0.36 -15.31 3.22
CA THR A 18 -1.17 -15.17 4.44
C THR A 18 -0.58 -14.12 5.37
N MET A 19 -1.43 -13.55 6.23
CA MET A 19 -0.99 -12.63 7.27
C MET A 19 -0.02 -13.29 8.26
N GLN A 20 -0.21 -14.58 8.54
CA GLN A 20 0.66 -15.34 9.44
C GLN A 20 2.07 -15.51 8.86
N GLU A 21 2.18 -15.80 7.56
CA GLU A 21 3.47 -15.89 6.87
C GLU A 21 4.25 -14.57 6.96
N ILE A 22 3.57 -13.45 6.71
CA ILE A 22 4.17 -12.11 6.79
C ILE A 22 4.58 -11.80 8.24
N SER A 23 3.72 -12.08 9.22
CA SER A 23 4.01 -11.84 10.64
C SER A 23 5.22 -12.65 11.11
N ASN A 24 5.30 -13.93 10.73
CA ASN A 24 6.44 -14.79 11.05
C ASN A 24 7.73 -14.27 10.40
N PHE A 25 7.67 -13.86 9.14
CA PHE A 25 8.84 -13.30 8.45
C PHE A 25 9.33 -12.01 9.11
N VAL A 26 8.42 -11.08 9.42
CA VAL A 26 8.76 -9.81 10.09
C VAL A 26 9.35 -10.10 11.46
N GLY A 27 8.70 -10.93 12.28
CA GLY A 27 9.12 -11.22 13.64
C GLY A 27 10.43 -12.02 13.73
N ALA A 28 10.67 -12.95 12.80
CA ALA A 28 11.83 -13.85 12.86
C ALA A 28 13.05 -13.35 12.06
N LYS A 29 12.88 -12.38 11.16
CA LYS A 29 13.96 -11.90 10.28
C LYS A 29 14.18 -10.40 10.39
N LEU A 30 13.13 -9.60 10.17
CA LEU A 30 13.28 -8.14 10.11
C LEU A 30 13.44 -7.51 11.49
N ALA A 31 12.56 -7.85 12.44
CA ALA A 31 12.58 -7.30 13.79
C ALA A 31 13.83 -7.71 14.58
N THR A 32 14.46 -8.83 14.24
CA THR A 32 15.68 -9.34 14.87
C THR A 32 16.96 -8.84 14.22
N THR A 33 16.88 -8.02 13.16
CA THR A 33 18.06 -7.48 12.48
C THR A 33 18.77 -6.47 13.37
N GLU A 34 20.10 -6.47 13.37
CA GLU A 34 20.89 -5.51 14.14
C GLU A 34 20.51 -4.06 13.77
N ASN A 35 20.41 -3.20 14.78
CA ASN A 35 20.00 -1.80 14.67
C ASN A 35 18.53 -1.56 14.30
N VAL A 36 17.69 -2.59 14.19
CA VAL A 36 16.23 -2.42 14.08
C VAL A 36 15.64 -2.23 15.48
N VAL A 37 15.12 -1.02 15.76
CA VAL A 37 14.52 -0.70 17.06
C VAL A 37 13.06 -1.14 17.13
N SER A 38 12.30 -0.99 16.04
CA SER A 38 10.90 -1.40 15.98
C SER A 38 10.44 -1.60 14.54
N THR A 39 9.42 -2.45 14.38
CA THR A 39 8.77 -2.70 13.08
C THR A 39 7.27 -2.44 13.20
N SER A 40 6.66 -1.87 12.14
CA SER A 40 5.21 -1.74 12.00
C SER A 40 4.81 -2.27 10.63
N THR A 41 3.77 -3.10 10.57
CA THR A 41 3.28 -3.72 9.32
C THR A 41 1.97 -3.07 8.91
N PHE A 42 1.90 -2.62 7.66
CA PHE A 42 0.69 -2.05 7.06
C PHE A 42 0.30 -2.89 5.85
N PHE A 43 -1.00 -3.17 5.70
CA PHE A 43 -1.54 -3.94 4.58
C PHE A 43 -2.22 -3.01 3.59
N VAL A 44 -1.90 -3.17 2.31
CA VAL A 44 -2.60 -2.48 1.23
C VAL A 44 -3.97 -3.13 1.08
N LEU A 45 -5.03 -2.37 1.34
CA LEU A 45 -6.41 -2.86 1.24
C LEU A 45 -6.99 -2.69 -0.16
N LYS A 46 -6.80 -1.52 -0.76
CA LYS A 46 -7.19 -1.19 -2.13
C LYS A 46 -6.16 -0.22 -2.71
N GLU A 47 -5.73 -0.48 -3.94
CA GLU A 47 -4.95 0.48 -4.72
C GLU A 47 -5.92 1.37 -5.49
N TYR A 48 -5.85 2.68 -5.26
CA TYR A 48 -6.68 3.66 -5.98
C TYR A 48 -5.95 4.27 -7.18
N LYS A 49 -4.62 4.19 -7.19
CA LYS A 49 -3.77 4.76 -8.22
C LYS A 49 -2.50 3.95 -8.37
N VAL A 50 -2.16 3.59 -9.60
CA VAL A 50 -0.94 2.84 -9.93
C VAL A 50 -0.23 3.55 -11.09
N ASN A 51 1.06 3.85 -10.92
CA ASN A 51 1.91 4.47 -11.96
C ASN A 51 1.31 5.73 -12.62
N GLY A 52 0.60 6.55 -11.85
CA GLY A 52 -0.02 7.77 -12.39
C GLY A 52 -1.46 7.60 -12.86
N ILE A 53 -1.95 6.37 -13.04
CA ILE A 53 -3.29 6.04 -13.53
C ILE A 53 -4.23 5.80 -12.35
N VAL A 54 -5.37 6.49 -12.31
CA VAL A 54 -6.41 6.27 -11.29
C VAL A 54 -7.23 5.04 -11.69
N LEU A 55 -7.36 4.07 -10.79
CA LEU A 55 -8.03 2.78 -11.08
C LEU A 55 -9.54 2.85 -10.90
N ASP A 56 -10.04 3.86 -10.18
CA ASP A 56 -11.43 4.01 -9.74
C ASP A 56 -12.15 5.15 -10.49
N GLU A 57 -11.71 5.47 -11.72
CA GLU A 57 -12.52 6.29 -12.62
C GLU A 57 -13.67 5.42 -13.12
N GLU A 58 -14.72 5.26 -12.30
CA GLU A 58 -16.05 5.01 -12.86
C GLU A 58 -16.27 6.09 -13.92
N GLU A 59 -16.50 5.67 -15.17
CA GLU A 59 -16.94 6.55 -16.24
C GLU A 59 -18.02 7.45 -15.65
N LYS A 60 -17.76 8.74 -15.47
CA LYS A 60 -18.84 9.68 -15.23
C LYS A 60 -19.72 9.55 -16.47
N PRO A 61 -20.94 8.98 -16.40
CA PRO A 61 -21.82 9.13 -17.53
C PRO A 61 -22.05 10.64 -17.60
N ASN A 62 -21.59 11.25 -18.67
CA ASN A 62 -21.83 12.66 -18.93
C ASN A 62 -23.30 12.77 -19.35
N GLU A 63 -24.23 12.37 -18.47
CA GLU A 63 -25.67 12.49 -18.62
C GLU A 63 -26.08 13.93 -18.28
N ARG A 64 -25.49 14.90 -18.99
CA ARG A 64 -26.30 16.06 -19.32
C ARG A 64 -27.28 15.59 -20.37
N LEU A 65 -28.50 15.30 -19.95
CA LEU A 65 -29.64 15.13 -20.85
C LEU A 65 -29.66 16.32 -21.82
N VAL A 66 -29.57 16.01 -23.12
CA VAL A 66 -29.74 17.00 -24.18
C VAL A 66 -31.22 17.35 -24.19
N VAL A 67 -31.61 18.44 -23.53
CA VAL A 67 -32.96 18.99 -23.67
C VAL A 67 -33.02 19.70 -25.01
N THR A 68 -33.55 19.02 -26.02
CA THR A 68 -34.01 19.64 -27.27
C THR A 68 -35.41 20.25 -27.08
N PRO A 69 -35.73 21.34 -27.80
CA PRO A 69 -36.77 22.30 -27.47
C PRO A 69 -38.21 21.76 -27.54
#